data_AF-A0A5K1DM69-F1
#
_entry.id   AF-A0A5K1DM69-F1
#
_cell.length_a   1.000
_cell.length_b   1.000
_cell.length_c   1.000
_cell.angle_alpha   90.00
_cell.angle_beta   90.00
_cell.angle_gamma   90.00
#
_symmetry.space_group_name_H-M   'P 1'
#
loop_
_entity.id
_entity.type
_entity.pdbx_description
1 polymer ?
#
loop_
_entity_poly.entity_id
_entity_poly.type
_entity_poly.pdbx_seq_one_letter_code
_entity_poly.pdbx_strand_id
1 'polypeptide(L)'
;MDQPTPSLLSSSFLSQLISQKLNRSNYLTWKRQIVPFIKSHRLYGHIDGTTPAPPKYIDREVKKTVVGDKGEISFEYETLTENNPEYEVWQAHDQSLVAYITSTLSEEVLGGIDDDLTALELWSTLATTYSQVSEARFLELRRQFQDIKHGT
;
A
#
# COMPACT_ATOMS: atom_id res chain seq x y z
N MET A 1 -14.33 -28.25 -0.83
CA MET A 1 -15.07 -27.11 -1.41
C MET A 1 -14.33 -25.87 -0.97
N ASP A 2 -13.35 -25.45 -1.77
CA ASP A 2 -12.63 -24.20 -1.53
C ASP A 2 -13.57 -23.05 -1.85
N GLN A 3 -14.00 -22.35 -0.81
CA GLN A 3 -14.70 -21.08 -0.99
C GLN A 3 -13.72 -20.12 -1.68
N PRO A 4 -14.10 -19.47 -2.80
CA PRO A 4 -13.27 -18.44 -3.38
C PRO A 4 -13.12 -17.34 -2.32
N THR A 5 -11.88 -17.04 -1.92
CA THR A 5 -11.57 -15.86 -1.12
C THR A 5 -12.26 -14.67 -1.78
N PRO A 6 -13.16 -13.95 -1.09
CA PRO A 6 -13.83 -12.81 -1.69
C PRO A 6 -12.74 -11.85 -2.17
N SER A 7 -12.81 -11.49 -3.45
CA SER A 7 -11.93 -10.49 -4.03
C SER A 7 -12.03 -9.23 -3.17
N LEU A 8 -10.96 -8.98 -2.41
CA LEU A 8 -10.90 -8.01 -1.31
C LEU A 8 -11.22 -6.57 -1.75
N LEU A 9 -11.27 -6.34 -3.07
CA LEU A 9 -11.37 -5.05 -3.73
C LEU A 9 -12.22 -5.17 -5.01
N SER A 10 -13.45 -5.66 -4.91
CA SER A 10 -14.37 -5.58 -6.06
C SER A 10 -14.55 -4.12 -6.47
N SER A 11 -14.26 -3.80 -7.74
CA SER A 11 -14.42 -2.47 -8.35
C SER A 11 -15.78 -1.82 -8.03
N SER A 12 -16.84 -2.64 -7.93
CA SER A 12 -18.19 -2.18 -7.56
C SER A 12 -18.34 -1.67 -6.13
N PHE A 13 -17.55 -2.18 -5.17
CA PHE A 13 -17.58 -1.71 -3.79
C PHE A 13 -16.79 -0.41 -3.64
N LEU A 14 -15.69 -0.29 -4.37
CA LEU A 14 -14.80 0.87 -4.32
C LEU A 14 -15.47 2.14 -4.85
N SER A 15 -16.27 2.01 -5.92
CA SER A 15 -17.05 3.12 -6.48
C SER A 15 -18.18 3.60 -5.55
N GLN A 16 -18.63 2.77 -4.61
CA GLN A 16 -19.63 3.15 -3.60
C GLN A 16 -19.00 3.82 -2.36
N LEU A 17 -17.75 3.46 -2.02
CA LEU A 17 -17.03 3.97 -0.86
C LEU A 17 -16.44 5.37 -1.07
N ILE A 18 -15.97 5.66 -2.29
CA ILE A 18 -15.33 6.93 -2.63
C ILE A 18 -16.33 7.73 -3.46
N SER A 19 -17.11 8.58 -2.79
CA SER A 19 -18.09 9.44 -3.46
C SER A 19 -17.41 10.47 -4.38
N GLN A 20 -16.15 10.82 -4.12
CA GLN A 20 -15.36 11.73 -4.95
C GLN A 20 -13.92 11.23 -5.09
N LYS A 21 -13.49 11.01 -6.34
CA LYS A 21 -12.09 10.72 -6.65
C LYS A 21 -11.17 11.84 -6.16
N LEU A 22 -9.94 11.49 -5.75
CA LEU A 22 -8.93 12.47 -5.33
C LEU A 22 -8.64 13.42 -6.48
N ASN A 23 -8.74 14.71 -6.19
CA ASN A 23 -8.34 15.83 -7.04
C ASN A 23 -7.49 16.80 -6.22
N ARG A 24 -7.00 17.86 -6.86
CA ARG A 24 -6.10 18.85 -6.23
C ARG A 24 -6.66 19.55 -4.98
N SER A 25 -7.97 19.44 -4.73
CA SER A 25 -8.69 20.30 -3.81
C SER A 25 -9.42 19.56 -2.68
N ASN A 26 -9.46 18.22 -2.71
CA ASN A 26 -10.26 17.40 -1.78
C ASN A 26 -9.44 16.36 -0.99
N TYR A 27 -8.11 16.47 -0.94
CA TYR A 27 -7.23 15.50 -0.29
C TYR A 27 -7.67 15.10 1.13
N LEU A 28 -8.02 16.06 2.00
CA LEU A 28 -8.48 15.75 3.37
C LEU A 28 -9.78 14.92 3.40
N THR A 29 -10.72 15.22 2.50
CA THR A 29 -11.99 14.48 2.41
C THR A 29 -11.75 13.09 1.85
N TRP A 30 -10.97 12.97 0.78
CA TRP A 30 -10.56 11.69 0.20
C TRP A 30 -9.84 10.82 1.23
N LYS A 31 -8.86 11.37 1.96
CA LYS A 31 -8.13 10.66 3.01
C LYS A 31 -9.06 10.13 4.10
N ARG A 32 -10.05 10.92 4.53
CA ARG A 32 -11.05 10.50 5.53
C ARG A 32 -11.92 9.34 5.04
N GLN A 33 -12.19 9.23 3.74
CA GLN A 33 -12.98 8.14 3.16
C GLN A 33 -12.15 6.87 3.01
N ILE A 34 -10.92 6.98 2.49
CA ILE A 34 -10.10 5.82 2.13
C ILE A 34 -9.45 5.14 3.36
N VAL A 35 -9.03 5.91 4.37
CA VAL A 35 -8.26 5.37 5.52
C VAL A 35 -9.04 4.33 6.34
N PRO A 36 -10.32 4.54 6.73
CA PRO A 36 -11.08 3.54 7.48
C PRO A 36 -11.18 2.20 6.75
N PHE A 37 -11.30 2.24 5.41
CA PHE A 37 -11.34 1.06 4.58
C PHE A 37 -10.00 0.33 4.55
N ILE A 38 -8.88 1.05 4.36
CA ILE A 38 -7.53 0.46 4.43
C ILE A 38 -7.31 -0.21 5.80
N LYS A 39 -7.78 0.43 6.88
CA LYS A 39 -7.70 -0.12 8.24
C LYS A 39 -8.57 -1.36 8.44
N SER A 40 -9.78 -1.39 7.89
CA SER A 40 -10.66 -2.57 8.02
C SER A 40 -10.08 -3.81 7.33
N HIS A 41 -9.23 -3.62 6.32
CA HIS A 41 -8.51 -4.69 5.62
C HIS A 41 -7.12 -4.99 6.21
N ARG A 42 -6.73 -4.33 7.32
CA ARG A 42 -5.42 -4.48 7.96
C ARG A 42 -4.22 -4.13 7.07
N LEU A 43 -4.44 -3.29 6.05
CA LEU A 43 -3.41 -2.89 5.09
C LEU A 43 -2.72 -1.56 5.46
N TYR A 44 -3.13 -0.91 6.56
CA TYR A 44 -2.61 0.40 6.96
C TYR A 44 -1.07 0.40 7.14
N GLY A 45 -0.52 -0.74 7.56
CA GLY A 45 0.92 -0.90 7.74
C GLY A 45 1.76 -0.73 6.46
N HIS A 46 1.15 -0.95 5.29
CA HIS A 46 1.80 -0.75 3.99
C HIS A 46 1.93 0.73 3.61
N ILE A 47 1.10 1.62 4.17
CA ILE A 47 1.11 3.07 3.83
C ILE A 47 1.75 3.95 4.90
N ASP A 48 1.92 3.43 6.13
CA ASP A 48 2.66 4.13 7.19
C ASP A 48 4.07 3.56 7.42
N GLY A 49 4.42 2.48 6.71
CA GLY A 49 5.73 1.83 6.77
C GLY A 49 5.94 0.90 7.96
N THR A 50 4.91 0.62 8.76
CA THR A 50 5.01 -0.31 9.89
C THR A 50 5.00 -1.79 9.48
N THR A 51 4.64 -2.10 8.23
CA THR A 51 4.77 -3.42 7.61
C THR A 51 5.83 -3.37 6.50
N PRO A 52 7.14 -3.41 6.84
CA PRO A 52 8.20 -3.37 5.84
C PRO A 52 8.22 -4.64 4.98
N ALA A 53 8.74 -4.51 3.75
CA ALA A 53 8.95 -5.66 2.88
C ALA A 53 9.94 -6.65 3.51
N PRO A 54 9.61 -7.95 3.59
CA PRO A 54 10.57 -8.96 4.02
C PRO A 54 11.67 -9.13 2.96
N PRO A 55 12.78 -9.82 3.26
CA PRO A 55 13.81 -10.10 2.28
C PRO A 55 13.25 -10.88 1.10
N LYS A 56 13.59 -10.48 -0.13
CA LYS A 56 13.15 -11.16 -1.36
C LYS A 56 13.70 -12.59 -1.49
N TYR A 57 14.90 -12.81 -0.95
CA TYR A 57 15.58 -14.10 -0.97
C TYR A 57 15.94 -14.51 0.45
N ILE A 58 15.85 -15.81 0.72
CA ILE A 58 16.24 -16.43 1.98
C ILE A 58 17.21 -17.58 1.70
N ASP A 59 18.11 -17.82 2.64
CA ASP A 59 19.07 -18.92 2.56
C ASP A 59 18.55 -20.12 3.37
N ARG A 60 18.52 -21.29 2.73
CA ARG A 60 18.11 -22.55 3.33
C ARG A 60 19.30 -23.49 3.41
N GLU A 61 19.61 -23.95 4.62
CA GLU A 61 20.62 -24.99 4.81
C GLU A 61 20.02 -26.37 4.53
N VAL A 62 20.59 -27.06 3.56
CA VAL A 62 20.22 -28.43 3.19
C VAL A 62 21.32 -29.37 3.66
N LYS A 63 20.92 -30.33 4.49
CA LYS A 63 21.81 -31.39 4.94
C LYS A 63 21.98 -32.41 3.80
N LYS A 64 23.17 -32.46 3.25
CA LYS A 64 23.56 -33.40 2.20
C LYS A 64 24.29 -34.58 2.85
N THR A 65 23.78 -35.79 2.60
CA THR A 65 24.45 -37.01 3.01
C THR A 65 25.46 -37.36 1.93
N VAL A 66 26.74 -37.38 2.29
CA VAL A 66 27.82 -37.80 1.40
C VAL A 66 28.27 -39.18 1.86
N VAL A 67 28.25 -40.14 0.94
CA VAL A 67 28.76 -41.49 1.17
C VAL A 67 30.15 -41.55 0.55
N GLY A 68 31.18 -41.60 1.38
CA GLY A 68 32.56 -41.76 0.94
C GLY A 68 32.82 -43.15 0.36
N ASP A 69 33.93 -43.30 -0.36
CA ASP A 69 34.28 -44.51 -1.13
C ASP A 69 34.32 -45.81 -0.30
N LYS A 70 34.44 -45.72 1.03
CA LYS A 70 34.47 -46.84 1.98
C LYS A 70 33.13 -47.10 2.66
N GLY A 71 32.04 -46.45 2.22
CA GLY A 71 30.74 -46.49 2.89
C GLY A 71 30.65 -45.63 4.15
N GLU A 72 31.64 -44.75 4.39
CA GLU A 72 31.58 -43.75 5.46
C GLU A 72 30.50 -42.71 5.13
N ILE A 73 29.59 -42.47 6.07
CA ILE A 73 28.53 -41.46 5.93
C ILE A 73 29.02 -40.18 6.60
N SER A 74 29.26 -39.14 5.81
CA SER A 74 29.47 -37.78 6.30
C SER A 74 28.26 -36.89 5.98
N PHE A 75 28.11 -35.82 6.75
CA PHE A 75 27.06 -34.83 6.54
C PHE A 75 27.71 -33.51 6.16
N GLU A 76 27.38 -33.03 4.97
CA GLU A 76 27.74 -31.70 4.48
C GLU A 76 26.51 -30.79 4.55
N TYR A 77 26.74 -29.50 4.78
CA TYR A 77 25.70 -28.48 4.77
C TYR A 77 25.89 -27.64 3.52
N GLU A 78 24.86 -27.57 2.69
CA GLU A 78 24.83 -26.74 1.49
C GLU A 78 23.82 -25.61 1.74
N THR A 79 24.24 -24.37 1.52
CA THR A 79 23.36 -23.20 1.62
C THR A 79 22.79 -22.91 0.24
N LEU A 80 21.46 -22.98 0.11
CA LEU A 80 20.74 -22.65 -1.12
C LEU A 80 19.97 -21.34 -0.93
N THR A 81 20.16 -20.40 -1.84
CA THR A 81 19.36 -19.17 -1.89
C THR A 81 18.06 -19.44 -2.65
N GLU A 82 16.92 -19.20 -2.01
CA GLU A 82 15.58 -19.39 -2.57
C GLU A 82 14.71 -18.14 -2.43
N ASN A 83 13.64 -18.03 -3.22
CA ASN A 83 12.69 -16.92 -3.12
C ASN A 83 11.91 -17.00 -1.81
N ASN A 84 11.71 -15.86 -1.16
CA ASN A 84 10.92 -15.79 0.06
C ASN A 84 9.41 -15.75 -0.26
N PRO A 85 8.62 -16.77 0.11
CA PRO A 85 7.17 -16.73 -0.09
C PRO A 85 6.48 -15.59 0.68
N GLU A 86 7.05 -15.13 1.79
CA GLU A 86 6.50 -13.98 2.55
C GLU A 86 6.62 -12.68 1.76
N TYR A 87 7.68 -12.51 0.97
CA TYR A 87 7.85 -11.37 0.08
C TYR A 87 6.79 -11.34 -1.01
N GLU A 88 6.49 -12.47 -1.63
CA GLU A 88 5.46 -12.58 -2.66
C GLU A 88 4.07 -12.22 -2.10
N VAL A 89 3.74 -12.70 -0.90
CA VAL A 89 2.49 -12.34 -0.22
C VAL A 89 2.45 -10.85 0.12
N TRP A 90 3.54 -10.30 0.66
CA TRP A 90 3.65 -8.87 0.97
C TRP A 90 3.47 -8.02 -0.29
N GLN A 91 4.15 -8.38 -1.39
CA GLN A 91 4.09 -7.71 -2.68
C GLN A 91 2.66 -7.76 -3.25
N ALA A 92 1.98 -8.90 -3.16
CA ALA A 92 0.60 -9.02 -3.63
C ALA A 92 -0.37 -8.08 -2.87
N HIS A 93 -0.21 -7.96 -1.55
CA HIS A 93 -0.99 -7.01 -0.75
C HIS A 93 -0.65 -5.56 -1.06
N ASP A 94 0.64 -5.24 -1.18
CA ASP A 94 1.11 -3.90 -1.54
C ASP A 94 0.52 -3.46 -2.89
N GLN A 95 0.63 -4.29 -3.92
CA GLN A 95 0.15 -3.97 -5.27
C GLN A 95 -1.38 -3.96 -5.36
N SER A 96 -2.08 -4.78 -4.56
CA SER A 96 -3.54 -4.67 -4.42
C SER A 96 -3.94 -3.31 -3.84
N LEU A 97 -3.17 -2.80 -2.88
CA LEU A 97 -3.41 -1.49 -2.28
C LEU A 97 -3.07 -0.35 -3.25
N VAL A 98 -2.02 -0.47 -4.05
CA VAL A 98 -1.70 0.46 -5.15
C VAL A 98 -2.86 0.52 -6.13
N ALA A 99 -3.32 -0.62 -6.64
CA ALA A 99 -4.46 -0.71 -7.56
C ALA A 99 -5.74 -0.11 -6.95
N TYR A 100 -5.95 -0.31 -5.65
CA TYR A 100 -7.06 0.34 -4.94
C TYR A 100 -6.91 1.85 -4.95
N ILE A 101 -5.79 2.38 -4.47
CA ILE A 101 -5.57 3.83 -4.36
C ILE A 101 -5.69 4.49 -5.73
N THR A 102 -5.06 3.93 -6.77
CA THR A 102 -5.09 4.46 -8.14
C THR A 102 -6.51 4.50 -8.72
N SER A 103 -7.36 3.52 -8.42
CA SER A 103 -8.77 3.51 -8.84
C SER A 103 -9.58 4.69 -8.28
N THR A 104 -9.13 5.26 -7.16
CA THR A 104 -9.76 6.40 -6.49
C THR A 104 -9.22 7.75 -6.93
N LEU A 105 -8.25 7.79 -7.86
CA LEU A 105 -7.66 9.02 -8.37
C LEU A 105 -8.45 9.54 -9.58
N SER A 106 -8.56 10.86 -9.72
CA SER A 106 -9.01 11.46 -10.97
C SER A 106 -7.92 11.35 -12.04
N GLU A 107 -8.31 11.43 -13.31
CA GLU A 107 -7.39 11.34 -14.46
C GLU A 107 -6.25 12.37 -14.36
N GLU A 108 -6.54 13.59 -13.90
CA GLU A 108 -5.53 14.64 -13.68
C GLU A 108 -4.48 14.31 -12.61
N VAL A 109 -4.83 13.48 -11.63
CA VAL A 109 -3.91 13.06 -10.56
C VAL A 109 -3.16 11.83 -11.02
N LEU A 110 -3.86 10.86 -11.60
CA LEU A 110 -3.29 9.62 -12.11
C LEU A 110 -2.20 9.86 -13.15
N GLY A 111 -2.39 10.82 -14.06
CA GLY A 111 -1.39 11.16 -15.09
C GLY A 111 -0.08 11.77 -14.55
N GLY A 112 0.00 12.08 -13.26
CA GLY A 112 1.23 12.59 -12.61
C GLY A 112 1.89 11.58 -11.65
N ILE A 113 1.45 10.32 -11.66
CA ILE A 113 1.98 9.26 -10.80
C ILE A 113 2.85 8.32 -11.64
N ASP A 114 3.99 7.89 -11.08
CA ASP A 114 4.86 6.90 -11.71
C ASP A 114 4.24 5.50 -11.70
N ASP A 115 4.55 4.68 -12.72
CA ASP A 115 3.93 3.36 -12.91
C ASP A 115 4.41 2.28 -11.91
N ASP A 116 5.62 2.43 -11.34
CA ASP A 116 6.28 1.43 -10.49
C ASP A 116 6.46 1.92 -9.04
N LEU A 117 5.35 2.12 -8.34
CA LEU A 117 5.36 2.56 -6.93
C LEU A 117 4.88 1.46 -5.98
N THR A 118 5.52 1.38 -4.82
CA THR A 118 4.92 0.72 -3.64
C THR A 118 3.75 1.53 -3.10
N ALA A 119 2.89 0.91 -2.29
CA ALA A 119 1.78 1.63 -1.66
C ALA A 119 2.27 2.78 -0.76
N LEU A 120 3.40 2.60 -0.08
CA LEU A 120 4.03 3.62 0.75
C LEU A 120 4.48 4.84 -0.06
N GLU A 121 5.16 4.59 -1.18
CA GLU A 121 5.66 5.65 -2.06
C GLU A 121 4.49 6.41 -2.70
N LEU A 122 3.50 5.69 -3.25
CA LEU A 122 2.29 6.29 -3.79
C LEU A 122 1.58 7.16 -2.74
N TRP A 123 1.37 6.63 -1.54
CA TRP A 123 0.72 7.35 -0.46
C TRP A 123 1.48 8.61 -0.06
N SER A 124 2.81 8.53 0.03
CA SER A 124 3.69 9.63 0.38
C SER A 124 3.71 10.71 -0.70
N THR A 125 3.74 10.33 -1.98
CA THR A 125 3.65 11.23 -3.13
C THR A 125 2.33 12.00 -3.13
N LEU A 126 1.20 11.31 -2.94
CA LEU A 126 -0.11 11.95 -2.85
C LEU A 126 -0.21 12.89 -1.64
N ALA A 127 0.29 12.47 -0.49
CA ALA A 127 0.31 13.29 0.71
C ALA A 127 1.14 14.55 0.51
N THR A 128 2.36 14.43 0.01
CA THR A 128 3.27 15.57 -0.20
C THR A 128 2.71 16.56 -1.23
N THR A 129 2.09 16.04 -2.30
CA THR A 129 1.60 16.87 -3.40
C THR A 129 0.30 17.61 -3.08
N TYR A 130 -0.64 16.96 -2.37
CA TYR A 130 -2.00 17.48 -2.22
C TYR A 130 -2.40 17.87 -0.80
N SER A 131 -1.61 17.55 0.23
CA SER A 131 -1.89 17.96 1.62
C SER A 131 -1.87 19.49 1.77
N GLN A 132 -0.83 20.16 1.29
CA GLN A 132 -0.63 21.60 1.49
C GLN A 132 -1.74 22.45 0.85
N VAL A 133 -2.19 22.09 -0.36
CA VAL A 133 -3.28 22.81 -1.05
C VAL A 133 -4.59 22.69 -0.28
N SER A 134 -4.86 21.51 0.29
CA SER A 134 -6.06 21.28 1.08
C SER A 134 -6.04 21.97 2.45
N GLU A 135 -4.88 22.03 3.11
CA GLU A 135 -4.69 22.70 4.40
C GLU A 135 -4.76 24.23 4.26
N ALA A 136 -4.07 24.79 3.27
CA ALA A 136 -4.10 26.23 3.00
C ALA A 136 -5.51 26.70 2.65
N ARG A 137 -6.24 25.94 1.81
CA ARG A 137 -7.63 26.26 1.45
C ARG A 137 -8.57 26.16 2.65
N PHE A 138 -8.40 25.16 3.51
CA PHE A 138 -9.19 25.04 4.73
C PHE A 138 -8.96 26.22 5.68
N LEU A 139 -7.70 26.63 5.87
CA LEU A 139 -7.35 27.79 6.68
C LEU A 139 -7.92 29.08 6.10
N GLU A 140 -7.83 29.28 4.79
CA GLU A 140 -8.39 30.46 4.12
C GLU A 140 -9.93 30.52 4.23
N LEU A 141 -10.62 29.40 4.03
CA LEU A 141 -12.07 29.32 4.24
C LEU A 141 -12.45 29.66 5.68
N ARG A 142 -11.68 29.14 6.66
CA ARG A 142 -11.92 29.43 8.08
C ARG A 142 -11.68 30.90 8.42
N ARG A 143 -10.68 31.54 7.81
CA ARG A 143 -10.41 32.97 7.93
C ARG A 143 -11.58 33.80 7.40
N GLN A 144 -12.06 33.49 6.19
CA GLN A 144 -13.20 34.19 5.58
C GLN A 144 -14.46 34.09 6.44
N PHE A 145 -14.73 32.92 7.04
CA PHE A 145 -15.85 32.76 7.98
C PHE A 145 -15.70 33.58 9.27
N GLN A 146 -14.47 33.73 9.78
CA GLN A 146 -14.21 34.58 10.95
C GLN A 146 -14.38 36.07 10.61
N ASP A 147 -13.86 36.51 9.47
CA ASP A 147 -13.99 37.89 9.00
C ASP A 147 -15.46 38.27 8.78
N ILE A 148 -16.28 37.37 8.23
CA ILE A 148 -17.72 37.58 8.06
C ILE A 148 -18.45 37.68 9.41
N LYS A 149 -18.04 36.89 10.42
CA LYS A 149 -18.63 36.95 11.77
C LYS A 149 -18.26 38.21 12.55
N HIS A 150 -17.16 38.87 12.22
CA HIS A 150 -16.74 40.12 12.87
C HIS A 150 -17.18 41.39 12.11
N GLY A 151 -17.73 41.24 10.90
CA GLY A 151 -18.18 42.35 10.04
C GLY A 151 -19.68 42.68 10.11
N THR A 152 -20.42 42.22 11.12
CA THR A 152 -21.83 42.59 11.40
C THR A 152 -21.95 43.06 12.85
#